data_AF-A0A4Y1R4L5-F1
#
_entry.id   AF-A0A4Y1R4L5-F1
#
_cell.length_a   1.000
_cell.length_b   1.000
_cell.length_c   1.000
_cell.angle_alpha   90.00
_cell.angle_beta   90.00
_cell.angle_gamma   90.00
#
_symmetry.space_group_name_H-M   'P 1'
#
loop_
_entity.id
_entity.type
_entity.pdbx_description
1 polymer ?
#
loop_
_entity_poly.entity_id
_entity_poly.type
_entity_poly.pdbx_seq_one_letter_code
_entity_poly.pdbx_strand_id
1 'polypeptide(L)' 'MTLLLGELNKSVRNRAKPEGSIIEAWVQYEALTFCGMYLKDMDTTFNRPQRNNDGGVRNAKLSVFAQSA' A
#
# COMPACT_ATOMS: atom_id res chain seq x y z
N MET A 1 -10.94 -14.48 -9.39
CA MET A 1 -11.71 -13.23 -9.55
C MET A 1 -12.04 -12.56 -8.21
N THR A 2 -12.47 -13.31 -7.20
CA THR A 2 -12.80 -12.77 -5.85
C THR A 2 -11.61 -12.17 -5.09
N LEU A 3 -10.41 -12.76 -5.21
CA LEU A 3 -9.20 -12.24 -4.54
C LEU A 3 -8.76 -10.87 -5.07
N LEU A 4 -8.83 -10.64 -6.38
CA LEU A 4 -8.45 -9.36 -7.01
C LEU A 4 -9.38 -8.23 -6.58
N LEU A 5 -10.69 -8.49 -6.55
CA LEU A 5 -11.67 -7.50 -6.11
C LEU A 5 -11.47 -7.12 -4.62
N GLY A 6 -11.09 -8.09 -3.79
CA GLY A 6 -10.72 -7.84 -2.39
C GLY A 6 -9.54 -6.87 -2.24
N GLU A 7 -8.52 -7.00 -3.08
CA GLU A 7 -7.38 -6.08 -3.09
C GLU A 7 -7.72 -4.69 -3.65
N LEU A 8 -8.49 -4.62 -4.72
CA LEU A 8 -8.96 -3.36 -5.30
C LEU A 8 -9.89 -2.58 -4.35
N ASN A 9 -10.66 -3.28 -3.50
CA ASN A 9 -11.45 -2.62 -2.48
C ASN A 9 -10.59 -1.89 -1.44
N LYS A 10 -9.36 -2.36 -1.17
CA LYS A 10 -8.44 -1.69 -0.24
C LYS A 10 -7.86 -0.39 -0.82
N SER A 11 -7.84 -0.23 -2.14
CA SER A 11 -7.36 0.99 -2.79
C SER A 11 -8.45 2.06 -2.97
N VAL A 12 -9.72 1.77 -2.63
CA VAL A 12 -10.82 2.75 -2.65
C VAL A 12 -10.61 3.81 -1.57
N ARG A 13 -10.14 4.99 -1.98
CA ARG A 13 -9.99 6.16 -1.09
C ARG A 13 -11.23 7.05 -1.08
N ASN A 14 -11.99 7.08 -2.18
CA ASN A 14 -13.21 7.86 -2.29
C ASN A 14 -14.46 6.99 -2.10
N ARG A 15 -15.01 7.00 -0.88
CA ARG A 15 -16.23 6.25 -0.55
C ARG A 15 -17.52 6.86 -1.08
N ALA A 16 -17.51 8.11 -1.56
CA ALA A 16 -18.68 8.72 -2.18
C ALA A 16 -18.95 8.17 -3.60
N LYS A 17 -17.93 7.58 -4.24
CA LYS A 17 -18.02 6.94 -5.56
C LYS A 17 -17.20 5.63 -5.59
N PRO A 18 -17.66 4.58 -4.91
CA PRO A 18 -16.89 3.35 -4.73
C PRO A 18 -16.63 2.62 -6.05
N GLU A 19 -17.64 2.50 -6.92
CA GLU A 19 -17.51 1.82 -8.22
C GLU A 19 -16.48 2.49 -9.12
N GLY A 20 -16.55 3.82 -9.26
CA GLY A 20 -15.57 4.58 -10.05
C GLY A 20 -14.15 4.46 -9.49
N SER A 21 -14.01 4.42 -8.16
CA SER A 21 -12.71 4.24 -7.52
C SER A 21 -12.13 2.83 -7.75
N ILE A 22 -12.97 1.80 -7.78
CA ILE A 22 -12.55 0.42 -8.07
C ILE A 22 -12.07 0.32 -9.53
N ILE A 23 -12.80 0.94 -10.47
CA ILE A 23 -12.42 0.97 -11.89
C ILE A 23 -11.07 1.66 -12.06
N GLU A 24 -10.87 2.83 -11.43
CA GLU A 24 -9.60 3.55 -11.49
C GLU A 24 -8.45 2.71 -10.93
N ALA A 25 -8.65 2.06 -9.78
CA ALA A 25 -7.66 1.17 -9.19
C ALA A 25 -7.30 0.00 -10.10
N TRP A 26 -8.29 -0.57 -10.82
CA TRP A 26 -8.06 -1.66 -11.76
C TRP A 26 -7.25 -1.21 -12.97
N VAL A 27 -7.58 -0.04 -13.54
CA VAL A 27 -6.79 0.56 -14.65
C VAL A 27 -5.35 0.81 -14.22
N GLN A 28 -5.12 1.33 -13.01
CA GLN A 28 -3.76 1.50 -12.47
C GLN A 28 -3.03 0.17 -12.29
N TYR A 29 -3.72 -0.87 -11.81
CA TYR A 29 -3.15 -2.21 -11.65
C TYR A 29 -2.73 -2.82 -12.99
N GLU A 30 -3.57 -2.75 -14.03
CA GLU A 30 -3.22 -3.24 -15.36
C GLU A 30 -2.05 -2.47 -15.96
N ALA A 31 -2.08 -1.13 -15.87
CA ALA A 31 -1.00 -0.29 -16.38
C ALA A 31 0.34 -0.63 -15.69
N LEU A 32 0.36 -0.80 -14.37
CA LEU A 32 1.56 -1.18 -13.62
C LEU A 32 2.04 -2.59 -13.97
N THR A 33 1.12 -3.53 -14.16
CA THR A 33 1.44 -4.90 -14.58
C THR A 33 2.08 -4.91 -15.97
N PHE A 34 1.48 -4.18 -16.92
CA PHE A 34 2.02 -4.00 -18.26
C PHE A 34 3.41 -3.33 -18.23
N CYS A 35 3.52 -2.22 -17.52
CA CYS A 35 4.79 -1.51 -17.32
C CYS A 35 5.87 -2.44 -16.73
N GLY A 36 5.54 -3.26 -15.74
CA GLY A 36 6.48 -4.20 -15.11
C GLY A 36 7.04 -5.27 -16.06
N MET A 37 6.33 -5.60 -17.15
CA MET A 37 6.86 -6.52 -18.18
C MET A 37 8.08 -5.93 -18.91
N TYR A 38 8.16 -4.61 -19.01
CA TYR A 38 9.18 -3.90 -19.78
C TYR A 38 10.14 -3.07 -18.92
N LEU A 39 9.71 -2.66 -17.72
CA LEU A 39 10.46 -1.82 -16.77
C LEU A 39 10.95 -2.67 -15.59
N LYS A 40 11.72 -3.72 -15.88
CA LYS A 40 12.17 -4.74 -14.90
C LYS A 40 12.95 -4.17 -13.70
N ASP A 41 13.60 -3.03 -13.86
CA ASP A 41 14.43 -2.40 -12.81
C ASP A 41 13.74 -1.20 -12.13
N MET A 42 12.42 -1.05 -12.32
CA MET A 42 11.64 -0.01 -11.64
C MET A 42 11.01 -0.58 -10.37
N ASP A 43 11.25 0.10 -9.24
CA ASP A 43 10.46 -0.10 -8.03
C ASP A 43 9.01 0.33 -8.27
N THR A 44 8.12 -0.65 -8.39
CA THR A 44 6.67 -0.40 -8.39
C THR A 44 6.16 -0.29 -6.96
N THR A 45 4.98 0.30 -6.77
CA THR A 45 4.30 0.35 -5.47
C THR A 45 4.15 -1.03 -4.81
N PHE A 46 4.13 -2.11 -5.60
CA PHE A 46 4.01 -3.49 -5.13
C PHE A 46 5.32 -4.10 -4.66
N ASN A 47 6.45 -3.72 -5.28
CA ASN A 47 7.76 -4.29 -4.97
C ASN A 47 8.54 -3.46 -3.95
N ARG A 48 8.10 -2.22 -3.70
CA ARG A 48 8.74 -1.32 -2.73
C ARG A 48 8.55 -1.83 -1.30
N PRO A 49 9.62 -1.99 -0.50
CA PRO A 49 9.49 -2.35 0.90
C PRO A 49 8.66 -1.30 1.67
N GLN A 50 7.87 -1.77 2.63
CA GLN A 50 7.04 -0.91 3.47
C GLN A 50 7.92 0.17 4.13
N ARG A 51 7.55 1.45 3.98
CA ARG A 51 8.34 2.58 4.50
C ARG A 51 8.51 2.54 6.02
N ASN A 52 7.57 1.88 6.70
CA ASN A 52 7.63 1.67 8.14
C ASN A 52 8.06 0.21 8.37
N ASN A 53 9.28 0.03 8.88
CA ASN A 53 9.71 -1.24 9.42
C ASN A 53 9.21 -1.33 10.87
N ASP A 54 8.04 -1.92 11.09
CA ASP A 54 7.55 -2.23 12.45
C ASP A 54 8.38 -3.38 13.09
N GLY A 55 9.32 -3.95 12.33
CA GLY A 55 10.29 -4.93 12.77
C GLY A 55 11.45 -4.30 13.55
N GLY A 56 11.26 -4.11 14.86
CA GLY A 56 12.39 -3.96 15.78
C GLY A 56 12.10 -3.11 17.02
N VAL A 57 12.07 -3.80 18.17
CA VAL A 57 12.07 -3.27 19.54
C VAL A 57 10.72 -2.71 20.04
N ARG A 58 9.90 -3.62 20.59
CA ARG A 58 8.76 -3.30 21.49
C ARG A 58 9.13 -2.59 22.79
N ASN A 59 10.40 -2.23 22.99
CA ASN A 59 10.95 -1.65 24.22
C ASN A 59 11.77 -0.36 24.00
N ALA A 60 11.63 0.33 22.86
CA ALA A 60 12.15 1.69 22.75
C ALA A 60 11.16 2.63 23.45
N LYS A 61 11.20 2.66 24.79
CA LYS A 61 10.47 3.67 25.56
C LYS A 61 11.14 5.00 25.25
N LEU A 62 10.62 5.73 24.26
CA LEU A 62 11.11 7.05 23.89
C LEU A 62 11.13 7.89 25.18
N SER A 63 12.29 8.42 25.53
CA SER A 63 12.50 9.17 26.78
C SER A 63 11.56 10.36 26.92
N VAL A 64 11.04 10.88 25.81
CA VAL A 64 9.97 11.88 25.74
C VAL A 64 8.71 11.47 26.53
N PHE A 65 8.43 10.17 26.68
CA PHE A 65 7.29 9.66 27.45
C PHE A 65 7.67 9.16 28.86
N ALA A 66 8.90 9.39 29.32
CA ALA A 66 9.27 9.10 30.70
C ALA A 66 8.69 10.20 31.61
N GLN A 67 7.73 9.85 32.46
CA GLN A 67 7.33 10.72 33.56
C GLN A 67 8.44 10.73 34.61
N SER A 68 9.03 11.90 34.87
CA SER A 68 9.86 12.12 36.05
C SER A 68 8.98 12.06 37.29
N ALA A 69 9.38 11.22 38.26
CA ALA A 69 8.84 11.23 39.61
C ALA A 69 9.35 12.43 40.41
#